data_AF-A0A8J3FG11-F1
#
_entry.id   AF-A0A8J3FG11-F1
#
_cell.length_a   1.000
_cell.length_b   1.000
_cell.length_c   1.000
_cell.angle_alpha   90.00
_cell.angle_beta   90.00
_cell.angle_gamma   90.00
#
_symmetry.space_group_name_H-M   'P 1'
#
loop_
_entity.id
_entity.type
_entity.pdbx_description
1 polymer ?
#
loop_
_entity_poly.entity_id
_entity_poly.type
_entity_poly.pdbx_seq_one_letter_code
_entity_poly.pdbx_strand_id
1 'polypeptide(L)'
;MSPPVLGAEGVEMGTRFIATKECVHAHERYKQALVESAETDTVVIKRSLGAPGRVLRNAWTEKILELERQGVGYEELKDYIIGRPTAHSSMKGAWTRATAGRAR
;
A
#
# COMPACT_ATOMS: atom_id res chain seq x y z
N MET A 1 9.08 -23.56 17.25
CA MET A 1 8.28 -22.84 18.26
C MET A 1 8.86 -21.43 18.37
N SER A 2 8.32 -20.52 17.57
CA SER A 2 8.69 -19.09 17.52
C SER A 2 7.97 -18.33 18.64
N PRO A 3 8.53 -17.23 19.13
CA PRO A 3 8.26 -16.80 20.49
C PRO A 3 7.11 -15.79 20.64
N PRO A 4 6.47 -15.71 21.83
CA PRO A 4 5.93 -14.45 22.36
C PRO A 4 7.07 -13.64 23.00
N VAL A 5 7.94 -12.99 22.21
CA VAL A 5 9.25 -12.46 22.70
C VAL A 5 9.27 -10.98 23.10
N LEU A 6 8.15 -10.25 23.07
CA LEU A 6 8.13 -8.83 23.46
C LEU A 6 7.11 -8.49 24.57
N GLY A 7 6.48 -9.49 25.21
CA GLY A 7 5.47 -9.24 26.25
C GLY A 7 4.16 -8.65 25.74
N ALA A 8 3.86 -8.79 24.44
CA ALA A 8 2.60 -8.35 23.86
C ALA A 8 1.45 -9.29 24.26
N GLU A 9 0.30 -8.72 24.63
CA GLU A 9 -0.93 -9.45 25.01
C GLU A 9 -1.82 -9.78 23.79
N GLY A 10 -1.44 -9.30 22.60
CA GLY A 10 -2.21 -9.49 21.36
C GLY A 10 -1.44 -9.10 20.11
N VAL A 11 -2.05 -9.33 18.94
CA VAL A 11 -1.49 -9.02 17.62
C VAL A 11 -2.50 -8.24 16.78
N GLU A 12 -2.04 -7.22 16.07
CA GLU A 12 -2.83 -6.51 15.05
C GLU A 12 -2.39 -6.97 13.65
N MET A 13 -3.33 -7.43 12.82
CA MET A 13 -3.04 -7.97 11.49
C MET A 13 -3.97 -7.40 10.41
N GLY A 14 -3.78 -6.14 10.02
CA GLY A 14 -4.62 -5.49 9.00
C GLY A 14 -4.60 -6.19 7.62
N THR A 15 -3.42 -6.38 7.02
CA THR A 15 -3.30 -6.93 5.66
C THR A 15 -3.87 -8.35 5.53
N ARG A 16 -3.77 -9.16 6.59
CA ARG A 16 -4.30 -10.54 6.60
C ARG A 16 -5.83 -10.57 6.59
N PHE A 17 -6.50 -9.62 7.25
CA PHE A 17 -7.95 -9.51 7.23
C PHE A 17 -8.51 -8.99 5.90
N ILE A 18 -7.70 -8.32 5.08
CA ILE A 18 -8.13 -7.87 3.74
C ILE A 18 -8.25 -9.06 2.78
N ALA A 19 -7.36 -10.05 2.88
CA ALA A 19 -7.30 -11.20 1.99
C ALA A 19 -8.34 -12.30 2.30
N THR A 20 -9.41 -11.98 3.02
CA THR A 20 -10.46 -12.93 3.41
C THR A 20 -11.71 -12.81 2.52
N LYS A 21 -12.61 -13.80 2.61
CA LYS A 21 -13.87 -13.82 1.85
C LYS A 21 -14.86 -12.80 2.41
N GLU A 22 -14.79 -12.55 3.71
CA GLU A 22 -15.62 -11.64 4.49
C GLU A 22 -15.31 -10.17 4.20
N CYS A 23 -14.11 -9.87 3.68
CA CYS A 23 -13.75 -8.52 3.24
C CYS A 23 -14.41 -8.17 1.89
N VAL A 24 -15.72 -7.93 1.87
CA VAL A 24 -16.47 -7.64 0.64
C VAL A 24 -16.18 -6.27 0.02
N HIS A 25 -15.56 -5.36 0.77
CA HIS A 25 -15.22 -4.00 0.32
C HIS A 25 -13.89 -3.93 -0.44
N ALA A 26 -13.04 -4.97 -0.33
CA ALA A 26 -11.80 -5.05 -1.10
C ALA A 26 -12.08 -5.69 -2.46
N HIS A 27 -11.56 -5.08 -3.52
CA HIS A 27 -11.69 -5.60 -4.88
C HIS A 27 -10.94 -6.94 -5.02
N GLU A 28 -11.52 -7.92 -5.72
CA GLU A 28 -10.95 -9.27 -5.82
C GLU A 28 -9.52 -9.30 -6.38
N ARG A 29 -9.23 -8.48 -7.41
CA ARG A 29 -7.85 -8.32 -7.91
C ARG A 29 -6.86 -7.80 -6.86
N TYR A 30 -7.32 -6.99 -5.91
CA TYR A 30 -6.46 -6.51 -4.83
C TYR A 30 -6.19 -7.63 -3.81
N LYS A 31 -7.20 -8.44 -3.48
CA LYS A 31 -7.01 -9.63 -2.65
C LYS A 31 -6.06 -10.64 -3.30
N GLN A 32 -6.23 -10.91 -4.59
CA GLN A 32 -5.32 -11.78 -5.36
C GLN A 32 -3.89 -11.23 -5.35
N ALA A 33 -3.71 -9.94 -5.65
CA ALA A 33 -2.40 -9.31 -5.61
C ALA A 33 -1.75 -9.40 -4.21
N LEU A 34 -2.52 -9.26 -3.12
CA LEU A 34 -2.01 -9.46 -1.76
C LEU A 34 -1.56 -10.91 -1.52
N VAL A 35 -2.32 -11.89 -1.99
CA VAL A 35 -1.99 -13.33 -1.84
C VAL A 35 -0.79 -13.73 -2.69
N GLU A 36 -0.68 -13.19 -3.90
CA GLU A 36 0.39 -13.50 -4.86
C GLU A 36 1.68 -12.71 -4.60
N SER A 37 1.61 -11.59 -3.87
CA SER A 37 2.76 -10.73 -3.61
C SER A 37 3.82 -11.38 -2.72
N ALA A 38 5.09 -11.19 -3.08
CA ALA A 38 6.23 -11.48 -2.24
C ALA A 38 6.49 -10.35 -1.24
N GLU A 39 7.29 -10.63 -0.21
CA GLU A 39 7.67 -9.61 0.79
C GLU A 39 8.40 -8.39 0.21
N THR A 40 9.01 -8.54 -0.96
CA THR A 40 9.73 -7.52 -1.73
C THR A 40 8.81 -6.62 -2.56
N ASP A 41 7.53 -6.98 -2.70
CA ASP A 41 6.58 -6.31 -3.58
C ASP A 41 5.88 -5.13 -2.90
N THR A 42 6.44 -4.65 -1.79
CA THR A 42 5.95 -3.46 -1.09
C THR A 42 6.99 -2.35 -1.09
N VAL A 43 6.53 -1.11 -1.27
CA VAL A 43 7.35 0.10 -1.21
C VAL A 43 6.82 1.08 -0.17
N VAL A 44 7.66 1.99 0.30
CA VAL A 44 7.28 3.04 1.25
C VAL A 44 7.25 4.36 0.51
N ILE A 45 6.06 4.97 0.42
CA ILE A 45 5.82 6.29 -0.16
C ILE A 45 5.61 7.32 0.95
N LYS A 46 5.59 8.61 0.60
CA LYS A 46 5.34 9.76 1.50
C LYS A 46 6.42 9.96 2.57
N ARG A 47 7.65 9.53 2.28
CA ARG A 47 8.82 9.77 3.14
C ARG A 47 9.19 11.24 3.17
N SER A 48 9.16 11.92 2.02
CA SER A 48 9.49 13.34 1.93
C SER A 48 8.47 14.22 2.67
N LEU A 49 7.25 13.71 2.84
CA LEU A 49 6.13 14.40 3.51
C LEU A 49 6.04 14.10 5.01
N GLY A 50 6.96 13.30 5.58
CA GLY A 50 6.95 12.94 6.99
C GLY A 50 5.82 11.99 7.42
N ALA A 51 5.04 11.45 6.48
CA ALA A 51 3.88 10.59 6.75
C ALA A 51 3.96 9.26 5.97
N PRO A 52 5.01 8.44 6.20
CA PRO A 52 5.32 7.28 5.37
C PRO A 52 4.18 6.25 5.40
N GLY A 53 3.84 5.71 4.23
CA GLY A 53 2.88 4.62 4.07
C GLY A 53 3.47 3.49 3.24
N ARG A 54 3.22 2.23 3.64
CA ARG A 54 3.67 1.06 2.88
C ARG A 54 2.56 0.53 1.98
N VAL A 55 2.85 0.34 0.71
CA VAL A 55 1.86 -0.01 -0.32
C VAL A 55 2.41 -1.10 -1.24
N LEU A 56 1.54 -1.84 -1.93
CA LEU A 56 1.97 -2.75 -3.00
C LEU A 56 2.60 -1.95 -4.13
N ARG A 57 3.74 -2.43 -4.63
CA ARG A 57 4.48 -1.83 -5.74
C ARG A 57 3.70 -2.00 -7.03
N ASN A 58 3.45 -0.91 -7.72
CA ASN A 58 2.95 -0.89 -9.10
C ASN A 58 3.34 0.42 -9.81
N ALA A 59 2.94 0.56 -11.08
CA ALA A 59 3.24 1.74 -11.88
C ALA A 59 2.78 3.07 -11.23
N TRP A 60 1.70 3.06 -10.44
CA TRP A 60 1.22 4.24 -9.74
C TRP A 60 2.13 4.63 -8.57
N THR A 61 2.51 3.66 -7.74
CA THR A 61 3.40 3.91 -6.60
C THR A 61 4.81 4.27 -7.05
N GLU A 62 5.29 3.70 -8.16
CA GLU A 62 6.57 4.08 -8.77
C GLU A 62 6.56 5.55 -9.22
N LYS A 63 5.44 6.03 -9.78
CA LYS A 63 5.30 7.45 -10.16
C LYS A 63 5.34 8.38 -8.95
N ILE A 64 4.72 7.97 -7.83
CA ILE A 64 4.81 8.72 -6.56
C ILE A 64 6.27 8.78 -6.09
N LEU A 65 7.01 7.66 -6.12
CA LEU A 65 8.41 7.61 -5.70
C LEU A 65 9.31 8.48 -6.58
N GLU A 66 9.07 8.51 -7.89
CA GLU A 66 9.80 9.36 -8.82
C GLU A 66 9.59 10.85 -8.49
N LEU A 67 8.33 11.24 -8.25
CA LEU A 67 7.98 12.59 -7.83
C LEU A 67 8.62 12.95 -6.49
N GLU A 68 8.58 12.05 -5.50
CA GLU A 68 9.27 12.26 -4.22
C GLU A 68 10.79 12.45 -4.39
N ARG A 69 11.42 11.71 -5.31
CA ARG A 69 12.86 11.87 -5.63
C ARG A 69 13.18 13.22 -6.27
N GLN A 70 12.24 13.80 -7.00
CA GLN A 70 12.38 15.13 -7.60
C GLN A 70 12.18 16.25 -6.57
N GLY A 71 11.82 15.92 -5.32
CA GLY A 71 11.63 16.89 -4.25
C GLY A 71 10.32 17.67 -4.37
N VAL A 72 9.35 17.18 -5.14
CA VAL A 72 8.05 17.87 -5.25
C VAL A 72 7.30 17.86 -3.92
N GLY A 73 6.67 18.99 -3.61
CA GLY A 73 5.96 19.20 -2.35
C GLY A 73 4.60 18.48 -2.28
N TYR A 74 3.96 18.62 -1.11
CA TYR A 74 2.63 18.04 -0.86
C TYR A 74 1.60 18.43 -1.92
N GLU A 75 1.60 19.69 -2.37
CA GLU A 75 0.60 20.20 -3.30
C GLU A 75 0.58 19.48 -4.66
N GLU A 76 1.73 19.00 -5.12
CA GLU A 76 1.85 18.25 -6.38
C GLU A 76 1.59 16.76 -6.17
N LEU A 77 1.94 16.23 -4.99
CA LEU A 77 1.72 14.84 -4.64
C LEU A 77 0.27 14.56 -4.20
N LYS A 78 -0.48 15.57 -3.75
CA LYS A 78 -1.82 15.38 -3.14
C LYS A 78 -2.77 14.63 -4.06
N ASP A 79 -2.75 14.91 -5.36
CA ASP A 79 -3.66 14.26 -6.30
C ASP A 79 -3.33 12.78 -6.50
N TYR A 80 -2.05 12.42 -6.38
CA TYR A 80 -1.60 11.04 -6.43
C TYR A 80 -1.87 10.27 -5.12
N ILE A 81 -1.78 10.96 -3.98
CA ILE A 81 -1.96 10.39 -2.64
C ILE A 81 -3.43 10.24 -2.27
N ILE A 82 -4.25 11.26 -2.54
CA ILE A 82 -5.69 11.27 -2.24
C ILE A 82 -6.43 10.30 -3.18
N GLY A 83 -5.81 9.95 -4.32
CA GLY A 83 -6.41 9.00 -5.26
C GLY A 83 -7.62 9.57 -5.96
N ARG A 84 -7.66 10.89 -6.17
CA ARG A 84 -8.66 11.47 -7.08
C ARG A 84 -8.46 10.83 -8.46
N PRO A 85 -9.54 10.40 -9.13
CA PRO A 85 -9.45 9.97 -10.52
C PRO A 85 -9.13 11.23 -11.36
N THR A 86 -7.86 11.57 -11.46
CA THR A 86 -7.37 12.48 -12.49
C THR A 86 -7.67 11.81 -13.83
N ALA A 87 -7.96 12.58 -14.88
CA ALA A 87 -8.31 12.08 -16.22
C ALA A 87 -7.28 11.06 -16.80
N HIS A 88 -6.09 10.98 -16.22
CA HIS A 88 -5.04 10.02 -16.50
C HIS A 88 -5.25 8.61 -15.87
N SER A 89 -6.34 8.39 -15.13
CA SER A 89 -6.63 7.18 -14.32
C SER A 89 -7.10 5.95 -15.11
N SER A 90 -6.90 5.90 -16.44
CA SER A 90 -7.04 4.64 -17.22
C SER A 90 -5.97 3.58 -16.87
N MET A 91 -5.08 3.85 -15.92
CA MET A 91 -4.06 2.89 -15.49
C MET A 91 -4.64 1.84 -14.54
N LYS A 92 -4.46 0.57 -14.91
CA LYS A 92 -4.95 -0.67 -14.25
C LYS A 92 -4.55 -0.90 -12.77
N GLY A 93 -4.07 0.11 -12.03
CA GLY A 93 -3.46 -0.02 -10.70
C GLY A 93 -4.20 0.67 -9.54
N ALA A 94 -5.29 1.41 -9.78
CA ALA A 94 -5.98 2.19 -8.75
C ALA A 94 -6.62 1.38 -7.61
N TRP A 95 -6.55 0.05 -7.64
CA TRP A 95 -7.13 -0.84 -6.62
C TRP A 95 -6.14 -1.18 -5.48
N THR A 96 -4.84 -0.92 -5.64
CA THR A 96 -3.82 -1.23 -4.61
C THR A 96 -3.69 -0.16 -3.52
N ARG A 97 -4.75 0.62 -3.29
CA ARG A 97 -4.78 1.79 -2.42
C ARG A 97 -4.60 1.48 -0.93
N ALA A 98 -4.59 0.21 -0.53
CA ALA A 98 -4.51 -0.16 0.86
C ALA A 98 -3.07 -0.45 1.31
N THR A 99 -2.82 -0.10 2.56
CA THR A 99 -1.53 -0.24 3.22
C THR A 99 -1.21 -1.71 3.33
N ALA A 100 -0.20 -2.17 2.59
CA ALA A 100 0.25 -3.55 2.64
C ALA A 100 1.42 -3.64 3.62
N GLY A 101 1.19 -4.29 4.77
CA GLY A 101 2.27 -4.73 5.64
C GLY A 101 3.08 -5.83 4.97
N ARG A 102 4.32 -6.07 5.45
CA ARG A 102 5.02 -7.29 5.06
C ARG A 102 4.26 -8.47 5.67
N ALA A 103 3.73 -9.36 4.83
CA ALA A 103 3.07 -10.57 5.28
C ALA A 103 4.11 -11.53 5.87
N ARG A 104 3.88 -11.99 7.10
CA ARG A 104 4.40 -13.25 7.66
C ARG A 104 3.20 -14.04 8.19
#